data_AF-A0A6B2XEV9-F1
#
_entry.id   AF-A0A6B2XEV9-F1
#
_cell.length_a   1.000
_cell.length_b   1.000
_cell.length_c   1.000
_cell.angle_alpha   90.00
_cell.angle_beta   90.00
_cell.angle_gamma   90.00
#
_symmetry.space_group_name_H-M   'P 1'
#
loop_
_entity.id
_entity.type
_entity.pdbx_description
1 polymer ?
#
loop_
_entity_poly.entity_id
_entity_poly.type
_entity_poly.pdbx_seq_one_letter_code
_entity_poly.pdbx_strand_id
1 'polypeptide(L)'
;MGGGWYVLVEANKGYGDDTWLLKDKVHVEGGREQALARAEELSLTYPEGPGHAQEYGRLVFRTSETSWLIEFKREAWQSGWDAPHVFTGHARLTVAELVASKEPPPAKRPEPKKGTLRRALGRD
;
A
#
# COMPACT_ATOMS: atom_id res chain seq x y z
N MET A 1 3.15 23.77 -13.12
CA MET A 1 2.06 22.79 -13.18
C MET A 1 1.95 22.22 -11.77
N GLY A 2 0.89 22.58 -11.03
CA GLY A 2 0.66 22.07 -9.68
C GLY A 2 0.49 20.56 -9.74
N GLY A 3 1.05 19.82 -8.78
CA GLY A 3 0.95 18.37 -8.81
C GLY A 3 -0.46 17.88 -8.51
N GLY A 4 -0.74 16.65 -8.94
CA GLY A 4 -2.08 16.04 -8.83
C GLY A 4 -2.48 15.72 -7.39
N TRP A 5 -3.78 15.50 -7.18
CA TRP A 5 -4.32 15.03 -5.91
C TRP A 5 -4.34 13.50 -5.86
N TYR A 6 -4.14 12.98 -4.64
CA TYR A 6 -4.10 11.55 -4.39
C TYR A 6 -4.87 11.22 -3.12
N VAL A 7 -5.44 10.01 -3.10
CA VAL A 7 -5.81 9.33 -1.86
C VAL A 7 -4.70 8.31 -1.56
N LEU A 8 -3.98 8.55 -0.47
CA LEU A 8 -2.97 7.64 0.05
C LEU A 8 -3.67 6.59 0.90
N VAL A 9 -3.34 5.32 0.68
CA VAL A 9 -3.86 4.22 1.49
C VAL A 9 -2.72 3.59 2.26
N GLU A 10 -2.79 3.64 3.58
CA GLU A 10 -1.84 3.02 4.49
C GLU A 10 -2.52 1.86 5.21
N ALA A 11 -1.82 0.74 5.36
CA ALA A 11 -2.30 -0.37 6.17
C ALA A 11 -1.37 -0.59 7.35
N ASN A 12 -1.94 -0.91 8.51
CA ASN A 12 -1.18 -1.31 9.67
C ASN A 12 -0.91 -2.83 9.60
N LYS A 13 0.37 -3.23 9.55
CA LYS A 13 0.74 -4.66 9.48
C LYS A 13 0.74 -5.39 10.84
N GLY A 14 0.41 -4.71 11.93
CA GLY A 14 0.38 -5.26 13.27
C GLY A 14 1.75 -5.38 13.93
N TYR A 15 1.73 -5.28 15.27
CA TYR A 15 2.79 -5.26 16.29
C TYR A 15 3.31 -3.87 16.75
N GLY A 16 2.77 -2.73 16.29
CA GLY A 16 3.15 -1.41 16.83
C GLY A 16 2.51 -0.19 16.14
N ASP A 17 2.69 1.00 16.72
CA ASP A 17 2.27 2.29 16.13
C ASP A 17 3.14 2.70 14.92
N ASP A 18 4.32 2.10 14.78
CA ASP A 18 5.29 2.32 13.71
C ASP A 18 5.07 1.42 12.48
N THR A 19 4.01 0.59 12.47
CA THR A 19 3.79 -0.41 11.41
C THR A 19 2.86 0.04 10.28
N TRP A 20 2.61 1.34 10.15
CA TRP A 20 1.84 1.91 9.04
C TRP A 20 2.70 1.99 7.78
N LEU A 21 2.27 1.30 6.73
CA LEU A 21 2.96 1.29 5.45
C LEU A 21 2.02 1.78 4.35
N LEU A 22 2.52 2.70 3.52
CA LEU A 22 1.83 3.10 2.30
C LEU A 22 1.68 1.88 1.38
N LYS A 23 0.43 1.47 1.16
CA LYS A 23 0.05 0.33 0.34
C LYS A 23 -0.33 0.73 -1.06
N ASP A 24 -1.06 1.83 -1.19
CA ASP A 24 -1.60 2.26 -2.47
C ASP A 24 -1.64 3.80 -2.57
N LYS A 25 -1.65 4.29 -3.82
CA LYS A 25 -1.74 5.70 -4.18
C LYS A 25 -2.76 5.83 -5.31
N VAL A 26 -3.98 6.25 -4.96
CA VAL A 26 -5.04 6.45 -5.95
C VAL A 26 -4.95 7.87 -6.46
N HIS A 27 -4.57 8.04 -7.72
CA HIS A 27 -4.61 9.35 -8.36
C HIS A 27 -6.06 9.79 -8.56
N VAL A 28 -6.34 11.07 -8.29
CA VAL A 28 -7.65 11.67 -8.49
C VAL A 28 -7.54 12.80 -9.50
N GLU A 29 -8.28 12.66 -10.58
CA GLU A 29 -8.46 13.72 -11.57
C GLU A 29 -9.28 14.86 -10.95
N GLY A 30 -8.79 16.09 -11.09
CA GLY A 30 -9.42 17.28 -10.52
C GLY A 30 -8.70 17.82 -9.28
N GLY A 31 -9.47 18.46 -8.40
CA GLY A 31 -8.97 19.19 -7.24
C GLY A 31 -9.20 18.47 -5.91
N ARG A 32 -8.93 19.21 -4.82
CA ARG A 32 -9.08 18.72 -3.44
C ARG A 32 -10.47 18.14 -3.15
N GLU A 33 -11.53 18.77 -3.66
CA GLU A 33 -12.92 18.33 -3.43
C GLU A 33 -13.19 16.95 -4.05
N GLN A 34 -12.72 16.73 -5.28
CA GLN A 34 -12.83 15.42 -5.94
C GLN A 34 -12.04 14.36 -5.16
N ALA A 35 -10.86 14.72 -4.63
CA ALA A 35 -10.06 13.81 -3.82
C ALA A 35 -10.72 13.47 -2.48
N LEU A 36 -11.42 14.44 -1.85
CA LEU A 36 -12.22 14.19 -0.65
C LEU A 36 -13.38 13.25 -0.92
N ALA A 37 -14.16 13.50 -1.98
CA ALA A 37 -15.27 12.63 -2.37
C ALA A 37 -14.77 11.20 -2.67
N ARG A 38 -13.62 11.09 -3.36
CA ARG A 38 -13.01 9.81 -3.66
C ARG A 38 -12.52 9.08 -2.40
N ALA A 39 -11.95 9.79 -1.43
CA ALA A 39 -11.52 9.20 -0.17
C ALA A 39 -12.71 8.70 0.66
N GLU A 40 -13.83 9.43 0.66
CA GLU A 40 -15.07 9.00 1.30
C GLU A 40 -15.63 7.72 0.66
N GLU A 41 -15.70 7.67 -0.67
CA GLU A 41 -16.11 6.45 -1.39
C GLU A 41 -15.17 5.26 -1.10
N LEU A 42 -13.86 5.49 -1.12
CA LEU A 42 -12.87 4.47 -0.81
C LEU A 42 -12.97 3.99 0.64
N SER A 43 -13.34 4.85 1.59
CA SER A 43 -13.51 4.43 2.98
C SER A 43 -14.56 3.32 3.16
N LEU A 44 -15.57 3.32 2.29
CA LEU A 44 -16.66 2.35 2.30
C LEU A 44 -16.38 1.12 1.45
N THR A 45 -15.46 1.21 0.48
CA THR A 45 -15.25 0.16 -0.54
C THR A 45 -13.87 -0.48 -0.52
N TYR A 46 -12.89 0.12 0.17
CA TYR A 46 -11.50 -0.36 0.13
C TYR A 46 -11.41 -1.83 0.56
N PRO A 47 -10.96 -2.73 -0.34
CA PRO A 47 -10.73 -4.12 -0.01
C PRO A 47 -9.33 -4.23 0.57
N GLU A 48 -9.22 -4.57 1.85
CA GLU A 48 -7.90 -4.91 2.41
C GLU A 48 -7.72 -6.45 2.32
N GLY A 49 -6.50 -6.92 2.10
CA GLY A 49 -6.13 -8.33 2.18
C GLY A 49 -6.28 -9.21 0.91
N PRO A 50 -5.43 -10.25 0.77
CA PRO A 50 -5.55 -11.25 -0.29
C PRO A 50 -6.79 -12.14 -0.09
N GLY A 51 -7.29 -12.65 -1.21
CA GLY A 51 -8.53 -13.42 -1.32
C GLY A 51 -8.66 -14.55 -0.30
N HIS A 52 -9.92 -14.83 0.08
CA HIS A 52 -10.46 -15.87 0.96
C HIS A 52 -10.89 -15.45 2.37
N ALA A 53 -10.53 -14.26 2.86
CA ALA A 53 -11.04 -13.77 4.14
C ALA A 53 -12.33 -12.96 3.91
N GLN A 54 -13.45 -13.40 4.48
CA GLN A 54 -14.72 -12.69 4.36
C GLN A 54 -14.74 -11.56 5.40
N GLU A 55 -14.90 -10.32 4.92
CA GLU A 55 -15.14 -9.17 5.79
C GLU A 55 -16.58 -9.25 6.31
N TYR A 56 -16.75 -9.14 7.63
CA TYR A 56 -18.07 -9.20 8.27
C TYR A 56 -18.35 -8.02 9.21
N GLY A 57 -17.42 -7.06 9.28
CA GLY A 57 -17.62 -5.81 10.00
C GLY A 57 -16.66 -4.72 9.53
N ARG A 58 -17.19 -3.50 9.41
CA ARG A 58 -16.44 -2.30 9.03
C ARG A 58 -16.89 -1.12 9.88
N LEU A 59 -15.91 -0.41 10.44
CA LEU A 59 -16.10 0.86 11.10
C LEU A 59 -15.24 1.90 10.38
N VAL A 60 -15.84 3.06 10.10
CA VAL A 60 -15.14 4.19 9.48
C VAL A 60 -15.21 5.37 10.42
N PHE A 61 -14.04 5.85 10.83
CA PHE A 61 -13.87 7.01 11.68
C PHE A 61 -13.27 8.14 10.86
N ARG A 62 -13.96 9.27 10.78
CA ARG A 62 -13.35 10.49 10.24
C ARG A 62 -12.44 11.08 11.32
N THR A 63 -11.13 11.10 11.05
CA THR A 63 -10.10 11.55 12.01
C THR A 63 -9.68 12.99 11.77
N SER A 64 -9.86 13.48 10.54
CA SER A 64 -9.74 14.89 10.18
C SER A 64 -10.61 15.19 8.96
N GLU A 65 -10.59 16.43 8.48
CA GLU A 65 -11.26 16.78 7.23
C GLU A 65 -10.78 15.95 6.03
N THR A 66 -9.52 15.52 6.05
CA THR A 66 -8.81 14.87 4.93
C THR A 66 -8.38 13.43 5.24
N SER A 67 -8.75 12.88 6.41
CA SER A 67 -8.25 11.58 6.89
C SER A 67 -9.34 10.72 7.51
N TRP A 68 -9.35 9.44 7.14
CA TRP A 68 -10.26 8.41 7.65
C TRP A 68 -9.46 7.23 8.16
N LEU A 69 -9.85 6.72 9.32
CA LEU A 69 -9.39 5.46 9.86
C LEU A 69 -10.50 4.42 9.66
N ILE A 70 -10.15 3.31 9.03
CA ILE A 70 -11.02 2.17 8.82
C ILE A 70 -10.54 1.05 9.74
N GLU A 71 -11.45 0.50 10.53
CA GLU A 71 -11.28 -0.79 11.17
C GLU A 71 -12.17 -1.80 10.44
N PHE A 72 -11.62 -2.95 10.09
CA PHE A 72 -12.38 -4.05 9.50
C PHE A 72 -12.08 -5.36 10.23
N LYS A 73 -13.10 -6.20 10.32
CA LYS A 73 -13.01 -7.55 10.89
C LYS A 73 -13.13 -8.58 9.79
N ARG A 74 -12.24 -9.55 9.82
CA ARG A 74 -12.24 -10.66 8.88
C ARG A 74 -12.26 -11.98 9.59
N GLU A 75 -12.98 -12.92 8.99
CA GLU A 75 -12.89 -14.33 9.33
C GLU A 75 -12.14 -15.04 8.22
N ALA A 76 -11.14 -15.82 8.62
CA ALA A 76 -10.46 -16.73 7.72
C ALA A 76 -10.46 -18.14 8.33
N TRP A 77 -10.73 -19.13 7.50
CA TRP A 77 -10.55 -20.53 7.83
C TRP A 77 -9.09 -20.91 7.56
N GLN A 78 -8.35 -21.27 8.59
CA GLN A 78 -7.03 -21.86 8.43
C GLN A 78 -7.14 -23.38 8.49
N SER A 79 -6.52 -24.06 7.52
CA SER A 79 -6.41 -25.52 7.54
C SER A 79 -5.71 -25.96 8.83
N GLY A 80 -6.35 -26.84 9.59
CA GLY A 80 -5.85 -27.35 10.88
C GLY A 80 -6.50 -26.73 12.13
N TRP A 81 -7.45 -25.81 11.98
CA TRP A 81 -8.22 -25.23 13.09
C TRP A 81 -9.71 -25.58 12.98
N ASP A 82 -10.31 -26.00 14.09
CA ASP A 82 -11.75 -26.35 14.16
C ASP A 82 -12.66 -25.12 14.33
N ALA A 83 -12.09 -23.91 14.33
CA ALA A 83 -12.81 -22.65 14.47
C ALA A 83 -12.25 -21.57 13.52
N PRO A 84 -13.08 -20.63 13.03
CA PRO A 84 -12.62 -19.52 12.21
C PRO A 84 -11.72 -18.59 13.03
N HIS A 85 -10.61 -18.15 12.44
CA HIS A 85 -9.77 -17.15 13.07
C HIS A 85 -10.28 -15.76 12.68
N VAL A 86 -10.68 -14.99 13.70
CA VAL A 86 -11.04 -13.58 13.54
C VAL A 86 -9.78 -12.72 13.59
N PHE A 87 -9.60 -11.87 12.59
CA PHE A 87 -8.56 -10.85 12.53
C PHE A 87 -9.21 -9.47 12.49
N THR A 88 -8.66 -8.53 13.26
CA THR A 88 -8.97 -7.11 13.12
C THR A 88 -7.82 -6.46 12.40
N GLY A 89 -8.11 -5.71 11.34
CA GLY A 89 -7.11 -4.92 10.63
C GLY A 89 -7.54 -3.46 10.52
N HIS A 90 -6.54 -2.61 10.24
CA HIS A 90 -6.73 -1.17 10.17
C HIS A 90 -6.13 -0.62 8.88
N ALA A 91 -6.86 0.29 8.25
CA ALA A 91 -6.39 1.07 7.12
C ALA A 91 -6.61 2.56 7.37
N ARG A 92 -5.70 3.40 6.90
CA ARG A 92 -5.83 4.86 6.92
C ARG A 92 -5.86 5.38 5.50
N LEU A 93 -6.87 6.19 5.22
CA LEU A 93 -7.00 6.93 3.97
C LEU A 93 -6.67 8.39 4.24
N THR A 94 -5.80 8.98 3.43
CA THR A 94 -5.46 10.41 3.56
C THR A 94 -5.43 11.08 2.20
N VAL A 95 -6.15 12.19 2.07
CA VAL A 95 -6.09 13.06 0.89
C VAL A 95 -4.82 13.90 0.95
N ALA A 96 -4.03 13.86 -0.12
CA ALA A 96 -2.76 14.56 -0.22
C ALA A 96 -2.56 15.19 -1.61
N GLU A 97 -1.91 16.36 -1.63
CA GLU A 97 -1.40 16.99 -2.84
C GLU A 97 0.03 16.48 -3.12
N LEU A 98 0.31 16.09 -4.36
CA LEU A 98 1.68 15.77 -4.77
C LEU A 98 2.47 17.07 -4.98
N VAL A 99 3.24 17.49 -3.97
CA VAL A 99 3.99 18.75 -4.06
C VAL A 99 5.28 18.68 -4.89
N ALA A 100 5.87 17.49 -5.03
CA ALA A 100 7.08 17.28 -5.81
C ALA A 100 7.23 15.81 -6.23
N SER A 101 7.78 15.58 -7.41
CA SER A 101 8.24 14.27 -7.86
C SER A 101 9.67 14.37 -8.39
N LYS A 102 10.49 13.38 -8.05
CA LYS A 102 11.84 13.22 -8.61
C LYS A 102 12.07 11.74 -8.83
N GLU A 103 11.78 11.28 -10.03
CA GLU A 103 11.99 9.89 -10.41
C GLU A 103 13.32 9.77 -11.15
N PRO A 104 14.37 9.16 -10.56
CA PRO A 104 15.58 8.88 -11.30
C PRO A 104 15.27 7.84 -12.39
N PRO A 105 15.98 7.88 -13.54
CA PRO A 105 15.84 6.84 -14.54
C PRO A 105 16.11 5.46 -13.91
N PRO A 106 15.39 4.40 -14.31
CA PRO A 106 15.59 3.07 -13.76
C PRO A 106 17.07 2.69 -13.81
N ALA A 107 17.57 2.10 -12.71
CA ALA A 107 18.95 1.66 -12.65
C ALA A 107 19.25 0.72 -13.83
N LYS A 108 20.16 1.14 -14.71
CA LYS A 108 20.68 0.25 -15.76
C LYS A 108 21.46 -0.86 -15.07
N ARG A 109 21.20 -2.12 -15.45
CA ARG A 109 22.03 -3.25 -15.02
C ARG A 109 23.48 -2.94 -15.41
N PRO A 110 24.46 -3.04 -14.49
CA PRO A 110 25.86 -2.84 -14.84
C PRO A 110 26.24 -3.83 -15.93
N GLU A 111 26.89 -3.34 -16.99
CA GLU A 111 27.41 -4.23 -18.02
C GLU A 111 28.36 -5.24 -17.38
N PRO A 112 28.26 -6.54 -17.72
CA PRO A 112 29.20 -7.53 -17.22
C PRO A 112 30.59 -7.06 -17.64
N LYS A 113 31.47 -6.82 -16.65
CA LYS A 113 32.88 -6.54 -16.90
C LYS A 113 33.37 -7.66 -17.81
N LYS A 114 33.73 -7.33 -19.07
CA LYS A 114 34.42 -8.26 -19.96
C LYS A 114 35.62 -8.79 -19.19
N GLY A 115 35.50 -10.01 -18.68
CA GLY A 115 36.58 -10.68 -17.99
C GLY A 115 37.76 -10.69 -18.93
N THR A 116 38.84 -10.01 -18.55
CA THR A 116 40.14 -10.24 -19.16
C THR A 116 40.42 -11.72 -18.95
N LEU A 117 40.26 -12.53 -20.00
CA LEU A 117 40.67 -13.93 -19.99
C LEU A 117 42.17 -13.94 -19.66
N ARG A 118 42.48 -14.15 -18.37
CA ARG A 118 43.83 -14.49 -17.95
C ARG A 118 44.09 -15.91 -18.47
N ARG A 119 44.62 -16.01 -19.69
CA ARG A 119 45.35 -17.20 -20.11
C ARG A 119 46.59 -17.28 -19.24
N ALA A 120 46.56 -18.15 -18.23
CA ALA A 120 47.76 -18.64 -17.57
C ALA A 120 47.46 -20.04 -16.99
N LEU A 121 48.43 -20.94 -17.20
CA LEU A 121 48.56 -22.37 -16.81
C LEU A 121 47.98 -23.34 -17.88
N GLY A 122 48.73 -24.10 -18.67
CA GLY A 122 50.13 -24.54 -18.64
C GLY A 122 50.24 -26.04 -18.25
N ARG A 123 50.97 -26.83 -19.07
CA ARG A 123 51.34 -28.28 -18.99
C ARG A 123 50.24 -29.31 -19.31
N ASP A 124 50.45 -30.36 -20.10
CA ASP A 124 51.67 -31.04 -20.60
C ASP A 124 51.68 -31.22 -22.13
#